data_AF-A0A3B8VQA1-F1
#
_entry.id   AF-A0A3B8VQA1-F1
#
_cell.length_a   1.000
_cell.length_b   1.000
_cell.length_c   1.000
_cell.angle_alpha   90.00
_cell.angle_beta   90.00
_cell.angle_gamma   90.00
#
_symmetry.space_group_name_H-M   'P 1'
#
loop_
_entity.id
_entity.type
_entity.pdbx_description
1 polymer ?
#
loop_
_entity_poly.entity_id
_entity_poly.type
_entity_poly.pdbx_seq_one_letter_code
_entity_poly.pdbx_strand_id
1 'polypeptide(L)'
;WGKTVDNVHEMDVVLSDGQTTRFSQLDGSALETRMRTSGLEGDIYRKLFEIGDANRDEILARYPKIQRRVSGYNLDEFVGGSDFNMARFVVGSEGTLVTITEAKLKLVARPKFTALGVLHCNELMEAMEATVAVLEMNPSAVELIGSMILRQAKSNLAYSR
;
A
#
# COMPACT_ATOMS: atom_id res chain seq x y z
N TRP A 1 3.86 11.15 0.05
CA TRP A 1 4.11 10.30 -1.14
C TRP A 1 3.11 9.16 -1.34
N GLY A 2 2.07 9.03 -0.50
CA GLY A 2 1.13 7.91 -0.59
C GLY A 2 1.69 6.59 -0.05
N LYS A 3 0.88 5.54 -0.13
CA LYS A 3 1.22 4.16 0.24
C LYS A 3 1.84 3.43 -0.96
N THR A 4 2.44 2.27 -0.73
CA THR A 4 2.97 1.41 -1.81
C THR A 4 1.92 1.15 -2.89
N VAL A 5 0.67 0.85 -2.52
CA VAL A 5 -0.43 0.59 -3.47
C VAL A 5 -0.71 1.78 -4.40
N ASP A 6 -0.49 3.00 -3.94
CA ASP A 6 -0.72 4.21 -4.75
C ASP A 6 0.40 4.45 -5.78
N ASN A 7 1.57 3.86 -5.53
CA ASN A 7 2.82 4.06 -6.26
C ASN A 7 3.19 2.91 -7.21
N VAL A 8 2.67 1.70 -6.99
CA VAL A 8 2.87 0.59 -7.93
C VAL A 8 2.06 0.83 -9.19
N HIS A 9 2.72 0.78 -10.35
CA HIS A 9 2.08 0.91 -11.66
C HIS A 9 1.89 -0.45 -12.33
N GLU A 10 2.94 -1.26 -12.37
CA GLU A 10 2.94 -2.61 -12.96
C GLU A 10 3.82 -3.55 -12.12
N MET A 11 3.54 -4.84 -12.19
CA MET A 11 4.37 -5.89 -11.59
C MET A 11 4.53 -7.06 -12.56
N ASP A 12 5.74 -7.58 -12.70
CA ASP A 12 5.98 -8.89 -13.29
C ASP A 12 6.04 -9.93 -12.17
N VAL A 13 5.30 -11.03 -12.34
CA VAL A 13 5.08 -12.02 -11.30
C VAL A 13 5.17 -13.44 -11.84
N VAL A 14 5.47 -14.39 -10.96
CA VAL A 14 5.35 -15.83 -11.17
C VAL A 14 4.13 -16.34 -10.40
N LEU A 15 3.24 -17.03 -11.11
CA LEU A 15 2.05 -17.69 -10.57
C LEU A 15 2.41 -19.04 -9.94
N SER A 16 1.46 -19.64 -9.21
CA SER A 16 1.68 -20.91 -8.50
C SER A 16 1.93 -22.11 -9.42
N ASP A 17 1.56 -22.03 -10.70
CA ASP A 17 1.89 -23.03 -11.72
C ASP A 17 3.25 -22.77 -12.41
N GLY A 18 4.00 -21.75 -11.97
CA GLY A 18 5.30 -21.37 -12.52
C GLY A 18 5.23 -20.47 -13.76
N GLN A 19 4.03 -20.14 -14.27
CA GLN A 19 3.90 -19.21 -15.39
C GLN A 19 4.20 -17.77 -14.96
N THR A 20 4.79 -16.99 -15.87
CA THR A 20 5.02 -15.57 -15.66
C THR A 20 3.92 -14.74 -16.29
N THR A 21 3.53 -13.65 -15.62
CA THR A 21 2.58 -12.68 -16.18
C THR A 21 2.85 -11.28 -15.65
N ARG A 22 2.23 -10.29 -16.29
CA ARG A 22 2.31 -8.88 -15.93
C ARG A 22 0.97 -8.38 -15.43
N PHE A 23 0.96 -7.85 -14.21
CA PHE A 23 -0.18 -7.21 -13.59
C PHE A 23 -0.10 -5.69 -13.72
N SER A 24 -1.23 -5.07 -14.07
CA SER A 24 -1.37 -3.64 -14.28
C SER A 24 -2.83 -3.21 -14.09
N GLN A 25 -3.10 -1.92 -14.30
CA GLN A 25 -4.46 -1.46 -14.57
C GLN A 25 -4.95 -2.03 -15.91
N LEU A 26 -6.22 -2.39 -15.98
CA LEU A 26 -6.89 -2.90 -17.18
C LEU A 26 -8.16 -2.08 -17.43
N ASP A 27 -8.39 -1.73 -18.69
CA ASP A 27 -9.72 -1.30 -19.13
C ASP A 27 -10.64 -2.52 -19.38
N GLY A 28 -11.92 -2.27 -19.68
CA GLY A 28 -12.90 -3.33 -19.89
C GLY A 28 -12.52 -4.32 -21.01
N SER A 29 -11.92 -3.84 -22.10
CA SER A 29 -11.55 -4.70 -23.23
C SER A 29 -10.32 -5.56 -22.91
N ALA A 30 -9.33 -4.99 -22.23
CA ALA A 30 -8.15 -5.70 -21.76
C ALA A 30 -8.51 -6.73 -20.68
N LEU A 31 -9.44 -6.38 -19.79
CA LEU A 31 -9.97 -7.28 -18.79
C LEU A 31 -10.70 -8.47 -19.42
N GLU A 32 -11.63 -8.23 -20.35
CA GLU A 32 -12.31 -9.31 -21.07
C GLU A 32 -11.32 -10.24 -21.77
N THR A 33 -10.27 -9.68 -22.37
CA THR A 33 -9.21 -10.46 -23.01
C THR A 33 -8.50 -11.35 -21.99
N ARG A 34 -8.11 -10.81 -20.84
CA ARG A 34 -7.47 -11.56 -19.73
C ARG A 34 -8.39 -12.66 -19.19
N MET A 35 -9.69 -12.39 -19.06
CA MET A 35 -10.69 -13.38 -18.62
C MET A 35 -10.94 -14.48 -19.65
N ARG A 36 -10.64 -14.27 -20.93
CA ARG A 36 -10.75 -15.31 -21.99
C ARG A 36 -9.48 -16.15 -22.13
N THR A 37 -8.37 -15.73 -21.54
CA THR A 37 -7.13 -16.50 -21.52
C THR A 37 -7.38 -17.87 -20.87
N SER A 38 -6.80 -18.91 -21.47
CA SER A 38 -6.83 -20.26 -20.91
C SER A 38 -5.71 -20.44 -19.87
N GLY A 39 -5.89 -21.39 -18.95
CA GLY A 39 -4.92 -21.63 -17.88
C GLY A 39 -5.15 -20.77 -16.63
N LEU A 40 -4.19 -20.85 -15.71
CA LEU A 40 -4.33 -20.34 -14.35
C LEU A 40 -4.56 -18.83 -14.30
N GLU A 41 -3.89 -18.05 -15.16
CA GLU A 41 -4.07 -16.60 -15.18
C GLU A 41 -5.54 -16.23 -15.45
N GLY A 42 -6.15 -16.79 -16.50
CA GLY A 42 -7.55 -16.53 -16.82
C GLY A 42 -8.49 -17.00 -15.72
N ASP A 43 -8.20 -18.15 -15.08
CA ASP A 43 -8.97 -18.65 -13.93
C ASP A 43 -8.92 -17.67 -12.75
N ILE A 44 -7.76 -17.07 -12.48
CA ILE A 44 -7.58 -16.06 -11.42
C ILE A 44 -8.46 -14.84 -11.71
N TYR A 45 -8.40 -14.27 -12.92
CA TYR A 45 -9.23 -13.12 -13.27
C TYR A 45 -10.73 -13.44 -13.15
N ARG A 46 -11.18 -14.59 -13.67
CA ARG A 46 -12.59 -14.99 -13.60
C ARG A 46 -13.07 -15.15 -12.15
N LYS A 47 -12.32 -15.88 -11.32
CA LYS A 47 -12.70 -16.11 -9.92
C LYS A 47 -12.66 -14.85 -9.07
N LEU A 48 -11.70 -13.96 -9.30
CA LEU A 48 -11.63 -12.71 -8.54
C LEU A 48 -12.82 -11.80 -8.83
N PHE A 49 -13.26 -11.72 -10.09
CA PHE A 49 -14.48 -10.98 -10.44
C PHE A 49 -15.75 -11.64 -9.89
N GLU A 50 -15.83 -12.98 -9.90
CA GLU A 50 -16.92 -13.72 -9.25
C GLU A 50 -16.99 -13.42 -7.74
N ILE A 51 -15.84 -13.41 -7.05
CA ILE A 51 -15.76 -13.06 -5.61
C ILE A 51 -16.20 -11.60 -5.39
N GLY A 52 -15.72 -10.67 -6.22
CA GLY A 52 -16.07 -9.26 -6.11
C GLY A 52 -17.56 -9.00 -6.29
N ASP A 53 -18.17 -9.63 -7.29
CA ASP A 53 -19.61 -9.51 -7.57
C ASP A 53 -20.47 -10.15 -6.47
N ALA A 54 -20.14 -11.39 -6.08
CA ALA A 54 -20.88 -12.13 -5.06
C ALA A 54 -20.85 -11.47 -3.66
N ASN A 55 -19.81 -10.68 -3.37
CA ASN A 55 -19.60 -10.03 -2.06
C ASN A 55 -19.70 -8.51 -2.12
N ARG A 56 -20.24 -7.95 -3.22
CA ARG A 56 -20.20 -6.51 -3.52
C ARG A 56 -20.71 -5.64 -2.37
N ASP A 57 -21.88 -5.96 -1.85
CA ASP A 57 -22.54 -5.15 -0.81
C ASP A 57 -21.78 -5.22 0.52
N GLU A 58 -21.25 -6.39 0.87
CA GLU A 58 -20.46 -6.56 2.10
C GLU A 58 -19.12 -5.81 2.02
N ILE A 59 -18.46 -5.85 0.85
CA ILE A 59 -17.23 -5.08 0.60
C ILE A 59 -17.51 -3.58 0.80
N LEU A 60 -18.56 -3.05 0.17
CA LEU A 60 -18.93 -1.64 0.29
C LEU A 60 -19.33 -1.24 1.71
N ALA A 61 -19.95 -2.14 2.47
CA ALA A 61 -20.38 -1.89 3.84
C ALA A 61 -19.23 -1.94 4.86
N ARG A 62 -18.25 -2.85 4.67
CA ARG A 62 -17.23 -3.15 5.69
C ARG A 62 -15.88 -2.51 5.46
N TYR A 63 -15.52 -2.18 4.23
CA TYR A 63 -14.20 -1.61 3.96
C TYR A 63 -14.07 -0.21 4.57
N PRO A 64 -13.07 0.03 5.44
CA PRO A 64 -12.96 1.27 6.18
C PRO A 64 -12.55 2.44 5.28
N LYS A 65 -13.25 3.58 5.41
CA LYS A 65 -12.98 4.81 4.65
C LYS A 65 -11.89 5.66 5.29
N ILE A 66 -10.72 5.05 5.50
CA ILE A 66 -9.54 5.69 6.10
C ILE A 66 -8.43 5.86 5.07
N GLN A 67 -7.59 6.88 5.21
CA GLN A 67 -6.51 7.14 4.24
C GLN A 67 -5.51 5.98 4.16
N ARG A 68 -5.20 5.36 5.30
CA ARG A 68 -4.21 4.28 5.40
C ARG A 68 -4.81 2.98 5.90
N ARG A 69 -5.08 2.08 4.96
CA ARG A 69 -5.37 0.66 5.18
C ARG A 69 -4.18 -0.16 4.71
N VAL A 70 -3.67 -1.03 5.58
CA VAL A 70 -2.45 -1.84 5.36
C VAL A 70 -2.66 -3.31 5.74
N SER A 71 -3.91 -3.75 5.83
CA SER A 71 -4.28 -5.09 6.27
C SER A 71 -5.27 -5.73 5.32
N GLY A 72 -5.06 -7.01 5.02
CA GLY A 72 -5.92 -7.81 4.15
C GLY A 72 -5.79 -7.46 2.68
N TYR A 73 -6.57 -8.15 1.84
CA TYR A 73 -6.58 -7.93 0.40
C TYR A 73 -7.45 -6.74 0.00
N ASN A 74 -7.09 -6.08 -1.09
CA ASN A 74 -7.81 -4.91 -1.62
C ASN A 74 -9.01 -5.33 -2.48
N LEU A 75 -9.99 -6.04 -1.89
CA LEU A 75 -11.19 -6.51 -2.61
C LEU A 75 -12.11 -5.35 -3.07
N ASP A 76 -11.97 -4.18 -2.45
CA ASP A 76 -12.60 -2.94 -2.87
C ASP A 76 -12.18 -2.49 -4.28
N GLU A 77 -11.04 -2.96 -4.80
CA GLU A 77 -10.63 -2.71 -6.19
C GLU A 77 -11.59 -3.35 -7.21
N PHE A 78 -12.39 -4.37 -6.83
CA PHE A 78 -13.34 -5.05 -7.72
C PHE A 78 -14.74 -4.41 -7.76
N VAL A 79 -15.08 -3.57 -6.78
CA VAL A 79 -16.43 -2.96 -6.68
C VAL A 79 -16.46 -1.48 -7.06
N GLY A 80 -15.28 -0.88 -7.27
CA GLY A 80 -15.08 0.56 -7.43
C GLY A 80 -15.33 1.15 -8.83
N GLY A 81 -15.61 0.34 -9.86
CA GLY A 81 -15.90 0.83 -11.22
C GLY A 81 -15.00 0.22 -12.30
N SER A 82 -14.80 0.96 -13.41
CA SER A 82 -14.16 0.49 -14.65
C SER A 82 -12.63 0.39 -14.62
N ASP A 83 -11.99 0.81 -13.54
CA ASP A 83 -10.52 0.97 -13.46
C ASP A 83 -9.88 -0.11 -12.59
N PHE A 84 -10.17 -1.38 -12.90
CA PHE A 84 -9.59 -2.51 -12.16
C PHE A 84 -8.06 -2.53 -12.30
N ASN A 85 -7.35 -2.72 -11.19
CA ASN A 85 -5.89 -2.80 -11.18
C ASN A 85 -5.40 -4.02 -10.40
N MET A 86 -4.95 -5.04 -11.14
CA MET A 86 -4.42 -6.27 -10.55
C MET A 86 -3.15 -6.02 -9.75
N ALA A 87 -2.30 -5.08 -10.16
CA ALA A 87 -1.08 -4.75 -9.41
C ALA A 87 -1.44 -4.17 -8.03
N ARG A 88 -2.49 -3.35 -7.93
CA ARG A 88 -2.98 -2.83 -6.65
C ARG A 88 -3.60 -3.90 -5.77
N PHE A 89 -4.30 -4.87 -6.36
CA PHE A 89 -4.87 -5.98 -5.62
C PHE A 89 -3.81 -6.82 -4.90
N VAL A 90 -2.70 -7.14 -5.59
CA VAL A 90 -1.64 -7.99 -5.01
C VAL A 90 -0.72 -7.28 -4.02
N VAL A 91 -0.71 -5.94 -4.00
CA VAL A 91 0.05 -5.17 -3.01
C VAL A 91 -0.49 -5.43 -1.60
N GLY A 92 0.40 -5.84 -0.70
CA GLY A 92 0.03 -6.20 0.67
C GLY A 92 -0.41 -7.65 0.82
N SER A 93 -0.24 -8.50 -0.21
CA SER A 93 -0.48 -9.93 -0.09
C SER A 93 0.53 -10.68 0.80
N GLU A 94 1.63 -10.04 1.20
CA GLU A 94 2.65 -10.63 2.08
C GLU A 94 3.19 -11.99 1.57
N GLY A 95 3.28 -12.14 0.24
CA GLY A 95 3.84 -13.34 -0.41
C GLY A 95 2.88 -14.53 -0.53
N THR A 96 1.58 -14.33 -0.25
CA THR A 96 0.58 -15.42 -0.27
C THR A 96 -0.06 -15.66 -1.63
N LEU A 97 -0.01 -14.69 -2.56
CA LEU A 97 -0.71 -14.76 -3.84
C LEU A 97 0.20 -15.07 -5.04
N VAL A 98 1.35 -14.40 -5.12
CA VAL A 98 2.27 -14.47 -6.26
C VAL A 98 3.72 -14.21 -5.81
N THR A 99 4.69 -14.70 -6.59
CA THR A 99 6.10 -14.30 -6.43
C THR A 99 6.37 -13.12 -7.35
N ILE A 100 6.73 -11.96 -6.80
CA ILE A 100 7.02 -10.76 -7.60
C ILE A 100 8.50 -10.78 -8.04
N THR A 101 8.75 -10.59 -9.33
CA THR A 101 10.11 -10.52 -9.90
C THR A 101 10.54 -9.10 -10.21
N GLU A 102 9.63 -8.27 -10.72
CA GLU A 102 9.89 -6.86 -11.03
C GLU A 102 8.68 -5.99 -10.66
N ALA A 103 8.93 -4.71 -10.34
CA ALA A 103 7.88 -3.74 -10.09
C ALA A 103 8.24 -2.38 -10.74
N LYS A 104 7.31 -1.82 -11.49
CA LYS A 104 7.39 -0.45 -12.02
C LYS A 104 6.68 0.48 -11.05
N LEU A 105 7.43 1.46 -10.53
CA LEU A 105 6.94 2.42 -9.52
C LEU A 105 6.85 3.83 -10.08
N LYS A 106 5.88 4.60 -9.58
CA LYS A 106 5.83 6.05 -9.75
C LYS A 106 6.98 6.68 -8.97
N LEU A 107 7.67 7.61 -9.63
CA LEU A 107 8.71 8.42 -9.01
C LEU A 107 8.18 9.81 -8.69
N VAL A 108 8.83 10.46 -7.72
CA VAL A 108 8.52 11.83 -7.31
C VAL A 108 9.76 12.69 -7.46
N ALA A 109 9.58 13.98 -7.73
CA ALA A 109 10.70 14.90 -7.81
C ALA A 109 11.43 14.98 -6.46
N ARG A 110 12.76 14.89 -6.49
CA ARG A 110 13.58 15.04 -5.29
C ARG A 110 13.47 16.50 -4.78
N PRO A 111 13.14 16.73 -3.50
CA PRO A 111 13.19 18.07 -2.93
C PRO A 111 14.58 18.68 -3.07
N LYS A 112 14.66 19.95 -3.49
CA LYS A 112 15.94 20.67 -3.65
C LYS A 112 16.60 20.98 -2.30
N PHE A 113 15.78 21.18 -1.27
CA PHE A 113 16.22 21.52 0.08
C PHE A 113 15.44 20.65 1.07
N THR A 114 16.12 20.27 2.16
CA THR A 114 15.53 19.49 3.25
C THR A 114 15.97 20.11 4.57
N ALA A 115 15.06 20.16 5.55
CA ALA A 115 15.34 20.57 6.91
C ALA A 115 14.76 19.55 7.89
N LEU A 116 15.36 19.44 9.07
CA LEU A 116 14.89 18.59 10.17
C LEU A 116 14.67 19.48 11.39
N GLY A 117 13.48 19.42 11.96
CA GLY A 117 13.15 20.02 13.26
C GLY A 117 13.04 18.94 14.32
N VAL A 118 13.61 19.17 15.50
CA VAL A 118 13.48 18.28 16.66
C VAL A 118 12.81 19.07 17.77
N LEU A 119 11.62 18.62 18.19
CA LEU A 119 10.85 19.21 19.28
C LEU A 119 10.93 18.27 20.48
N HIS A 120 11.36 18.79 21.61
CA HIS A 120 11.36 18.05 22.87
C HIS A 120 10.19 18.55 23.73
N CYS A 121 9.34 17.62 24.15
CA CYS A 121 8.21 17.87 25.03
C CYS A 121 8.44 17.12 26.35
N ASN A 122 7.86 17.63 27.44
CA ASN A 122 7.98 16.99 28.75
C ASN A 122 7.06 15.77 28.86
N GLU A 123 5.91 15.82 28.18
CA GLU A 123 4.90 14.77 28.21
C GLU A 123 4.51 14.27 26.81
N LEU A 124 3.98 13.04 26.76
CA LEU A 124 3.50 12.44 25.52
C LEU A 124 2.33 13.22 24.91
N MET A 125 1.41 13.71 25.74
CA MET A 125 0.26 14.48 25.26
C MET A 125 0.69 15.79 24.60
N GLU A 126 1.64 16.52 25.19
CA GLU A 126 2.22 17.72 24.57
C GLU A 126 2.83 17.42 23.19
N ALA A 127 3.54 16.30 23.03
CA ALA A 127 4.09 15.88 21.74
C ALA A 127 3.01 15.53 20.70
N MET A 128 1.90 14.95 21.14
CA MET A 128 0.74 14.66 20.29
C MET A 128 0.04 15.95 19.83
N GLU A 129 -0.12 16.94 20.71
CA GLU A 129 -0.67 18.25 20.36
C GLU A 129 0.25 19.01 19.38
N ALA A 130 1.56 19.00 19.65
CA ALA A 130 2.55 19.59 18.75
C ALA A 130 2.51 18.96 17.35
N THR A 131 2.27 17.64 17.26
CA THR A 131 2.11 16.95 15.97
C THR A 131 0.97 17.53 15.14
N VAL A 132 -0.17 17.85 15.77
CA VAL A 132 -1.32 18.45 15.07
C VAL A 132 -0.94 19.81 14.47
N ALA A 133 -0.30 20.68 15.25
CA ALA A 133 0.16 21.98 14.77
C ALA A 133 1.21 21.85 13.65
N VAL A 134 2.12 20.88 13.75
CA VAL A 134 3.16 20.65 12.73
C VAL A 134 2.55 20.19 11.40
N LEU A 135 1.46 19.42 11.42
CA LEU A 135 0.79 18.95 10.19
C LEU A 135 0.23 20.10 9.34
N GLU A 136 -0.13 21.25 9.95
CA GLU A 136 -0.58 22.45 9.22
C GLU A 136 0.50 23.02 8.28
N MET A 137 1.77 22.74 8.56
CA MET A 137 2.90 23.16 7.74
C MET A 137 3.18 22.25 6.54
N ASN A 138 2.37 21.22 6.32
CA ASN A 138 2.55 20.21 5.25
C ASN A 138 3.97 19.58 5.22
N PRO A 139 4.46 19.06 6.36
CA PRO A 139 5.79 18.45 6.42
C PRO A 139 5.86 17.19 5.55
N SER A 140 7.08 16.82 5.13
CA SER A 140 7.29 15.56 4.41
C SER A 140 7.09 14.33 5.30
N ALA A 141 7.37 14.45 6.60
CA ALA A 141 7.21 13.42 7.62
C ALA A 141 7.11 14.07 9.01
N VAL A 142 6.39 13.42 9.92
CA VAL A 142 6.36 13.73 11.36
C VAL A 142 6.41 12.41 12.10
N GLU A 143 7.39 12.27 12.99
CA GLU A 143 7.61 11.04 13.75
C GLU A 143 7.64 11.38 15.24
N LEU A 144 6.85 10.67 16.03
CA LEU A 144 6.84 10.79 17.49
C LEU A 144 7.71 9.68 18.09
N ILE A 145 8.73 10.06 18.86
CA ILE A 145 9.61 9.12 19.55
C ILE A 145 9.28 9.12 21.04
N GLY A 146 8.75 8.01 21.54
CA GLY A 146 8.40 7.86 22.95
C GLY A 146 9.61 7.76 23.87
N SER A 147 9.44 8.16 25.14
CA SER A 147 10.52 8.19 26.14
C SER A 147 11.18 6.83 26.39
N MET A 148 10.46 5.72 26.18
CA MET A 148 11.02 4.38 26.26
C MET A 148 12.14 4.16 25.23
N ILE A 149 11.92 4.54 23.97
CA ILE A 149 12.92 4.41 22.90
C ILE A 149 14.15 5.26 23.24
N LEU A 150 13.94 6.50 23.70
CA LEU A 150 15.01 7.40 24.10
C LEU A 150 15.85 6.84 25.26
N ARG A 151 15.21 6.28 26.29
CA ARG A 151 15.92 5.65 27.42
C ARG A 151 16.72 4.43 26.99
N GLN A 152 16.12 3.55 26.16
CA GLN A 152 16.80 2.36 25.65
C GLN A 152 18.00 2.74 24.78
N ALA A 153 17.84 3.72 23.88
CA ALA A 153 18.93 4.25 23.07
C ALA A 153 20.08 4.79 23.95
N LYS A 154 19.78 5.54 25.00
CA LYS A 154 20.79 6.08 25.93
C LYS A 154 21.55 4.98 26.69
N SER A 155 20.91 3.86 26.98
CA SER A 155 21.55 2.73 27.67
C SER A 155 22.48 1.91 26.76
N ASN A 156 22.36 2.07 25.45
CA ASN A 156 23.23 1.42 24.48
C ASN A 156 24.52 2.24 24.29
N LEU A 157 25.65 1.67 24.67
CA LEU A 157 26.98 2.29 24.59
C LEU A 157 27.37 2.78 23.18
N ALA A 158 26.81 2.18 22.12
CA ALA A 158 27.03 2.62 20.74
C ALA A 158 26.35 3.96 20.41
N TYR A 159 25.31 4.34 21.17
CA TYR A 159 24.50 5.54 20.98
C TYR A 159 24.57 6.52 22.16
N SER A 160 25.35 6.21 23.20
CA SER A 160 25.42 6.99 24.43
C SER A 160 26.42 8.16 24.40
N ARG A 161 26.92 8.54 23.21
CA ARG A 161 27.89 9.63 23.02
C ARG A 161 27.26 10.78 22.23
#